data_AF-A0A661DHD0-F1
#
_entry.id   AF-A0A661DHD0-F1
#
_cell.length_a   1.000
_cell.length_b   1.000
_cell.length_c   1.000
_cell.angle_alpha   90.00
_cell.angle_beta   90.00
_cell.angle_gamma   90.00
#
_symmetry.space_group_name_H-M   'P 1'
#
loop_
_entity.id
_entity.type
_entity.pdbx_description
1 polymer ?
#
loop_
_entity_poly.entity_id
_entity_poly.type
_entity_poly.pdbx_seq_one_letter_code
_entity_poly.pdbx_strand_id
1 'polypeptide(L)'
;EMFSYSCPHCFRFEPQVMEWKKTLPENVKFVQVPAIFRDSWLQLAKVFYTAEKTGDLEKLQPIIFNAIHVEKRRLQTEDQLLNFVAEQGIDRDMFAQEMKSMSVSRKVKEALLLSQTSGISGVPSMIVNGKYIVDGPMAGSMEDVLKVVNFLIEQELN
;
A
#
# COMPACT_ATOMS: atom_id res chain seq x y z
N GLU A 1 -1.49 -3.22 6.50
CA GLU A 1 -0.88 -4.02 5.41
C GLU A 1 0.37 -3.33 4.90
N MET A 2 1.46 -4.06 4.76
CA MET A 2 2.64 -3.70 3.98
C MET A 2 2.44 -4.23 2.57
N PHE A 3 2.44 -3.36 1.55
CA PHE A 3 2.12 -3.73 0.17
C PHE A 3 3.01 -3.01 -0.84
N SER A 4 2.92 -3.35 -2.13
CA SER A 4 3.51 -2.53 -3.20
C SER A 4 2.68 -2.62 -4.48
N TYR A 5 2.53 -1.49 -5.17
CA TYR A 5 1.91 -1.42 -6.50
C TYR A 5 2.63 -2.26 -7.57
N SER A 6 3.90 -2.61 -7.35
CA SER A 6 4.66 -3.48 -8.27
C SER A 6 4.55 -4.97 -7.91
N CYS A 7 3.87 -5.34 -6.82
CA CYS A 7 3.77 -6.72 -6.38
C CYS A 7 2.52 -7.41 -6.94
N PRO A 8 2.67 -8.49 -7.73
CA PRO A 8 1.52 -9.19 -8.32
C PRO A 8 0.65 -9.89 -7.27
N HIS A 9 1.21 -10.27 -6.12
CA HIS A 9 0.42 -10.83 -5.01
C HIS A 9 -0.40 -9.74 -4.31
N CYS A 10 0.16 -8.54 -4.10
CA CYS A 10 -0.61 -7.41 -3.56
C CYS A 10 -1.77 -7.05 -4.48
N PHE A 11 -1.53 -6.97 -5.80
CA PHE A 11 -2.59 -6.71 -6.77
C PHE A 11 -3.76 -7.71 -6.69
N ARG A 12 -3.46 -9.01 -6.57
CA ARG A 12 -4.51 -10.04 -6.44
C ARG A 12 -5.21 -10.01 -5.08
N PHE A 13 -4.50 -9.60 -4.03
CA PHE A 13 -5.02 -9.55 -2.66
C PHE A 13 -5.88 -8.32 -2.40
N GLU A 14 -5.59 -7.21 -3.08
CA GLU A 14 -6.22 -5.91 -2.91
C GLU A 14 -7.77 -5.95 -2.90
N PRO A 15 -8.47 -6.62 -3.85
CA PRO A 15 -9.94 -6.69 -3.79
C PRO A 15 -10.46 -7.38 -2.53
N GLN A 16 -9.76 -8.41 -2.05
CA GLN A 16 -10.13 -9.13 -0.82
C GLN A 16 -9.90 -8.27 0.41
N VAL A 17 -8.76 -7.55 0.47
CA VAL A 17 -8.44 -6.61 1.56
C VAL A 17 -9.47 -5.48 1.63
N MET A 18 -9.85 -4.92 0.48
CA MET A 18 -10.79 -3.80 0.43
C MET A 18 -12.21 -4.22 0.83
N GLU A 19 -12.63 -5.45 0.54
CA GLU A 19 -13.90 -5.99 1.04
C GLU A 19 -13.84 -6.30 2.54
N TRP A 20 -12.78 -6.97 2.98
CA TRP A 20 -12.55 -7.27 4.40
C TRP A 20 -12.44 -6.01 5.27
N LYS A 21 -11.82 -4.94 4.77
CA LYS A 21 -11.72 -3.65 5.47
C LYS A 21 -13.10 -3.12 5.90
N LYS A 22 -14.16 -3.38 5.11
CA LYS A 22 -15.53 -2.95 5.41
C LYS A 22 -16.16 -3.73 6.57
N THR A 23 -15.63 -4.90 6.90
CA THR A 23 -16.14 -5.75 7.99
C THR A 23 -15.44 -5.48 9.31
N LEU A 24 -14.48 -4.55 9.36
CA LEU A 24 -13.70 -4.27 10.56
C LEU A 24 -14.56 -3.59 11.64
N PRO A 25 -14.39 -3.97 12.92
CA PRO A 25 -15.00 -3.27 14.04
C PRO A 25 -14.54 -1.80 14.13
N GLU A 26 -15.35 -0.93 14.72
CA GLU A 26 -15.07 0.51 14.83
C GLU A 26 -13.77 0.83 15.58
N ASN A 27 -13.38 -0.02 16.53
CA ASN A 27 -12.15 0.13 17.31
C ASN A 27 -10.89 -0.42 16.60
N VAL A 28 -11.01 -0.91 15.36
CA VAL A 28 -9.89 -1.42 14.57
C VAL A 28 -9.55 -0.46 13.45
N LYS A 29 -8.32 0.08 13.47
CA LYS A 29 -7.82 0.94 12.41
C LYS A 29 -6.98 0.13 11.42
N PHE A 30 -7.47 0.02 10.19
CA PHE A 30 -6.67 -0.50 9.08
C PHE A 30 -5.91 0.62 8.36
N VAL A 31 -4.63 0.37 8.10
CA VAL A 31 -3.76 1.24 7.31
C VAL A 31 -2.98 0.42 6.30
N GLN A 32 -2.83 0.96 5.09
CA GLN A 32 -1.92 0.43 4.09
C GLN A 32 -0.63 1.27 4.11
N VAL A 33 0.49 0.59 4.03
CA VAL A 33 1.82 1.19 4.02
C VAL A 33 2.58 0.61 2.82
N PRO A 34 2.97 1.44 1.84
CA PRO A 34 3.78 0.97 0.73
C PRO A 34 5.17 0.56 1.25
N ALA A 35 5.49 -0.72 1.12
CA ALA A 35 6.81 -1.24 1.43
C ALA A 35 7.84 -0.70 0.41
N ILE A 36 9.04 -0.38 0.88
CA ILE A 36 10.10 0.21 0.06
C ILE A 36 11.36 -0.65 0.18
N PHE A 37 11.50 -1.62 -0.72
CA PHE A 37 12.69 -2.48 -0.80
C PHE A 37 13.63 -2.12 -1.95
N ARG A 38 13.21 -1.24 -2.87
CA ARG A 38 13.94 -0.81 -4.07
C ARG A 38 13.56 0.62 -4.43
N ASP A 39 14.42 1.33 -5.16
CA ASP A 39 14.21 2.73 -5.54
C ASP A 39 12.94 2.95 -6.39
N SER A 40 12.59 2.00 -7.26
CA SER A 40 11.33 2.11 -8.02
C SER A 40 10.09 2.05 -7.14
N TRP A 41 10.15 1.35 -6.00
CA TRP A 41 9.06 1.28 -5.03
C TRP A 41 8.97 2.55 -4.19
N LEU A 42 10.08 3.27 -4.01
CA LEU A 42 10.08 4.58 -3.36
C LEU A 42 9.21 5.58 -4.13
N GLN A 43 9.28 5.58 -5.47
CA GLN A 43 8.46 6.50 -6.28
C GLN A 43 6.97 6.12 -6.21
N LEU A 44 6.66 4.82 -6.20
CA LEU A 44 5.29 4.33 -6.00
C LEU A 44 4.75 4.69 -4.60
N ALA A 45 5.58 4.62 -3.57
CA ALA A 45 5.22 5.04 -2.21
C ALA A 45 4.92 6.54 -2.11
N LYS A 46 5.73 7.37 -2.79
CA LYS A 46 5.45 8.81 -2.89
C LYS A 46 4.10 9.08 -3.55
N VAL A 47 3.78 8.39 -4.65
CA VAL A 47 2.47 8.53 -5.32
C VAL A 47 1.33 8.10 -4.41
N PHE A 48 1.45 6.99 -3.69
CA PHE A 48 0.46 6.54 -2.70
C PHE A 48 0.17 7.63 -1.66
N TYR A 49 1.22 8.16 -1.01
CA TYR A 49 1.03 9.16 0.03
C TYR A 49 0.62 10.54 -0.49
N THR A 50 0.95 10.86 -1.74
CA THR A 50 0.47 12.08 -2.39
C THR A 50 -1.03 11.96 -2.70
N ALA A 51 -1.45 10.84 -3.28
CA ALA A 51 -2.87 10.54 -3.53
C ALA A 51 -3.68 10.50 -2.23
N GLU A 52 -3.11 9.97 -1.14
CA GLU A 52 -3.75 10.02 0.19
C GLU A 52 -3.93 11.46 0.67
N LYS A 53 -2.91 12.32 0.47
CA LYS A 53 -2.95 13.72 0.87
C LYS A 53 -3.93 14.55 0.05
N THR A 54 -4.00 14.33 -1.27
CA THR A 54 -4.88 15.08 -2.17
C THR A 54 -6.31 14.56 -2.20
N GLY A 55 -6.57 13.41 -1.56
CA GLY A 55 -7.89 12.76 -1.56
C GLY A 55 -8.15 11.90 -2.81
N ASP A 56 -7.16 11.71 -3.67
CA ASP A 56 -7.27 10.94 -4.91
C ASP A 56 -7.00 9.44 -4.73
N LEU A 57 -6.68 8.97 -3.51
CA LEU A 57 -6.22 7.60 -3.29
C LEU A 57 -7.22 6.53 -3.75
N GLU A 58 -8.50 6.66 -3.38
CA GLU A 58 -9.53 5.68 -3.75
C GLU A 58 -9.71 5.55 -5.27
N LYS A 59 -9.48 6.65 -6.00
CA LYS A 59 -9.51 6.67 -7.47
C LYS A 59 -8.22 6.07 -8.05
N LEU A 60 -7.06 6.52 -7.60
CA LEU A 60 -5.78 6.19 -8.22
C LEU A 60 -5.29 4.78 -7.89
N GLN A 61 -5.56 4.28 -6.69
CA GLN A 61 -5.06 2.99 -6.23
C GLN A 61 -5.42 1.81 -7.17
N PRO A 62 -6.71 1.57 -7.50
CA PRO A 62 -7.07 0.50 -8.44
C PRO A 62 -6.56 0.76 -9.88
N ILE A 63 -6.47 2.03 -10.28
CA ILE A 63 -6.00 2.42 -11.62
C ILE A 63 -4.50 2.15 -11.79
N ILE A 64 -3.68 2.50 -10.80
CA ILE A 64 -2.22 2.24 -10.80
C ILE A 64 -1.93 0.74 -10.80
N PHE A 65 -2.64 -0.02 -9.95
CA PHE A 65 -2.51 -1.48 -9.92
C PHE A 65 -2.82 -2.11 -11.29
N ASN A 66 -3.93 -1.73 -11.93
CA ASN A 66 -4.30 -2.23 -13.25
C ASN A 66 -3.30 -1.81 -14.33
N ALA A 67 -2.86 -0.56 -14.33
CA ALA A 67 -1.86 -0.06 -15.28
C ALA A 67 -0.57 -0.89 -15.24
N ILE A 68 -0.09 -1.25 -14.05
CA ILE A 68 1.14 -2.04 -13.90
C ILE A 68 0.90 -3.52 -14.24
N HIS A 69 -0.15 -4.14 -13.69
CA HIS A 69 -0.29 -5.59 -13.75
C HIS A 69 -1.09 -6.11 -14.94
N VAL A 70 -2.02 -5.31 -15.48
CA VAL A 70 -2.86 -5.67 -16.63
C VAL A 70 -2.33 -5.04 -17.89
N GLU A 71 -2.21 -3.71 -17.92
CA GLU A 71 -1.74 -2.97 -19.11
C GLU A 71 -0.24 -3.05 -19.34
N LYS A 72 0.51 -3.57 -18.36
CA LYS A 72 1.98 -3.70 -18.39
C LYS A 72 2.70 -2.36 -18.61
N ARG A 73 2.10 -1.25 -18.17
CA ARG A 73 2.74 0.07 -18.21
C ARG A 73 3.97 0.09 -17.30
N ARG A 74 5.05 0.67 -17.81
CA ARG A 74 6.27 0.87 -17.04
C ARG A 74 6.17 2.18 -16.26
N LEU A 75 5.79 2.08 -14.99
CA LEU A 75 5.65 3.20 -14.06
C LEU A 75 6.73 3.13 -12.97
N GLN A 76 7.99 3.41 -13.35
CA GLN A 76 9.15 3.22 -12.47
C GLN A 76 9.86 4.53 -12.09
N THR A 77 9.66 5.59 -12.86
CA THR A 77 10.25 6.90 -12.60
C THR A 77 9.20 7.91 -12.15
N GLU A 78 9.65 8.96 -11.48
CA GLU A 78 8.81 10.09 -11.07
C GLU A 78 8.04 10.68 -12.28
N ASP A 79 8.71 10.95 -13.39
CA ASP A 79 8.08 11.54 -14.58
C ASP A 79 7.01 10.62 -15.20
N GLN A 80 7.28 9.31 -15.31
CA GLN A 80 6.30 8.34 -15.81
C GLN A 80 5.05 8.31 -14.94
N LEU A 81 5.22 8.33 -13.62
CA LEU A 81 4.12 8.34 -12.67
C LEU A 81 3.33 9.64 -12.71
N LEU A 82 4.00 10.78 -12.81
CA LEU A 82 3.35 12.09 -12.92
C LEU A 82 2.54 12.23 -14.22
N ASN A 83 3.09 11.79 -15.35
CA ASN A 83 2.36 11.78 -16.62
C ASN A 83 1.14 10.84 -16.55
N PHE A 84 1.29 9.68 -15.93
CA PHE A 84 0.17 8.75 -15.73
C PHE A 84 -0.94 9.33 -14.84
N VAL A 85 -0.57 10.01 -13.75
CA VAL A 85 -1.52 10.72 -12.88
C VAL A 85 -2.26 11.81 -13.66
N ALA A 86 -1.54 12.54 -14.54
CA ALA A 86 -2.13 13.57 -15.40
C ALA A 86 -3.16 13.01 -16.39
N GLU A 87 -2.92 11.82 -16.96
CA GLU A 87 -3.89 11.11 -17.81
C GLU A 87 -5.22 10.83 -17.08
N GLN A 88 -5.21 10.80 -15.73
CA GLN A 88 -6.43 10.61 -14.93
C GLN A 88 -7.16 11.93 -14.61
N GLY A 89 -6.73 13.05 -15.21
CA GLY A 89 -7.32 14.37 -15.02
C GLY A 89 -6.88 15.08 -13.74
N ILE A 90 -5.75 14.68 -13.15
CA ILE A 90 -5.15 15.34 -11.98
C ILE A 90 -4.04 16.28 -12.45
N ASP A 91 -3.97 17.49 -11.88
CA ASP A 91 -2.94 18.46 -12.28
C ASP A 91 -1.53 17.93 -11.95
N ARG A 92 -0.70 17.79 -13.00
CA ARG A 92 0.64 17.19 -12.92
C ARG A 92 1.57 17.96 -11.99
N ASP A 93 1.56 19.29 -12.09
CA ASP A 93 2.53 20.15 -11.42
C ASP A 93 2.15 20.35 -9.95
N MET A 94 0.86 20.48 -9.66
CA MET A 94 0.30 20.43 -8.31
C MET A 94 0.65 19.09 -7.64
N PHE A 95 0.41 17.96 -8.32
CA PHE A 95 0.75 16.66 -7.75
C PHE A 95 2.26 16.51 -7.52
N ALA A 96 3.09 16.96 -8.45
CA ALA A 96 4.55 16.97 -8.31
C ALA A 96 5.02 17.83 -7.12
N GLN A 97 4.37 18.98 -6.89
CA GLN A 97 4.65 19.83 -5.73
C GLN A 97 4.25 19.13 -4.43
N GLU A 98 3.06 18.55 -4.39
CA GLU A 98 2.55 17.83 -3.21
C GLU A 98 3.42 16.62 -2.85
N MET A 99 3.93 15.93 -3.87
CA MET A 99 4.84 14.80 -3.71
C MET A 99 6.18 15.18 -3.05
N LYS A 100 6.57 16.46 -3.13
CA LYS A 100 7.76 17.03 -2.46
C LYS A 100 7.44 17.66 -1.11
N SER A 101 6.17 17.69 -0.70
CA SER A 101 5.77 18.30 0.57
C SER A 101 6.40 17.59 1.77
N MET A 102 6.59 18.32 2.87
CA MET A 102 7.15 17.76 4.10
C MET A 102 6.28 16.61 4.66
N SER A 103 4.95 16.70 4.53
CA SER A 103 4.03 15.67 4.99
C SER A 103 4.20 14.36 4.23
N VAL A 104 4.33 14.41 2.90
CA VAL A 104 4.57 13.21 2.07
C VAL A 104 5.96 12.66 2.35
N SER A 105 6.98 13.53 2.39
CA SER A 105 8.37 13.14 2.67
C SER A 105 8.50 12.42 4.02
N ARG A 106 7.79 12.88 5.06
CA ARG A 106 7.76 12.24 6.37
C ARG A 106 7.14 10.85 6.30
N LYS A 107 5.95 10.70 5.71
CA LYS A 107 5.27 9.40 5.60
C LYS A 107 6.09 8.40 4.80
N VAL A 108 6.72 8.83 3.71
CA VAL A 108 7.63 7.99 2.91
C VAL A 108 8.83 7.53 3.74
N LYS A 109 9.42 8.42 4.55
CA LYS A 109 10.53 8.06 5.45
C LYS A 109 10.08 7.07 6.54
N GLU A 110 8.90 7.27 7.12
CA GLU A 110 8.30 6.34 8.10
C GLU A 110 8.05 4.96 7.47
N ALA A 111 7.50 4.91 6.25
CA ALA A 111 7.27 3.67 5.52
C ALA A 111 8.58 2.94 5.16
N LEU A 112 9.62 3.69 4.79
CA LEU A 112 10.94 3.13 4.51
C LEU A 112 11.54 2.51 5.78
N LEU A 113 11.48 3.22 6.91
CA LEU A 113 11.96 2.71 8.19
C LEU A 113 11.18 1.45 8.58
N LEU A 114 9.85 1.48 8.49
CA LEU A 114 9.02 0.32 8.82
C LEU A 114 9.31 -0.87 7.90
N SER A 115 9.57 -0.64 6.62
CA SER A 115 9.99 -1.70 5.69
C SER A 115 11.29 -2.37 6.12
N GLN A 116 12.21 -1.62 6.72
CA GLN A 116 13.51 -2.13 7.18
C GLN A 116 13.43 -2.81 8.56
N THR A 117 12.60 -2.29 9.47
CA THR A 117 12.61 -2.69 10.89
C THR A 117 11.46 -3.59 11.30
N SER A 118 10.41 -3.73 10.48
CA SER A 118 9.23 -4.53 10.86
C SER A 118 9.49 -6.03 10.92
N GLY A 119 10.57 -6.53 10.30
CA GLY A 119 10.86 -7.96 10.21
C GLY A 119 10.10 -8.70 9.12
N ILE A 120 9.31 -8.00 8.28
CA ILE A 120 8.69 -8.61 7.10
C ILE A 120 9.78 -9.04 6.10
N SER A 121 9.58 -10.18 5.44
CA SER A 121 10.49 -10.68 4.41
C SER A 121 10.00 -10.39 2.97
N GLY A 122 8.76 -9.91 2.84
CA GLY A 122 8.11 -9.68 1.55
C GLY A 122 6.79 -8.93 1.71
N VAL A 123 6.02 -8.92 0.62
CA VAL A 123 4.68 -8.33 0.56
C VAL A 123 3.76 -9.21 -0.30
N PRO A 124 2.43 -9.20 -0.06
CA PRO A 124 1.75 -8.50 1.03
C PRO A 124 2.02 -9.16 2.39
N SER A 125 2.12 -8.33 3.42
CA SER A 125 2.21 -8.77 4.82
C SER A 125 1.32 -7.91 5.71
N MET A 126 0.70 -8.53 6.69
CA MET A 126 -0.15 -7.88 7.68
C MET A 126 0.60 -7.78 8.99
N ILE A 127 0.61 -6.59 9.59
CA ILE A 127 1.16 -6.36 10.92
C ILE A 127 -0.01 -6.05 11.84
N VAL A 128 -0.26 -6.89 12.84
CA VAL A 128 -1.38 -6.75 13.79
C VAL A 128 -0.84 -6.24 15.12
N ASN A 129 -1.39 -5.10 15.56
CA ASN A 129 -1.02 -4.35 16.76
C ASN A 129 0.49 -4.13 16.98
N GLY A 130 1.29 -4.09 15.89
CA GLY A 130 2.76 -4.00 15.97
C GLY A 130 3.45 -5.22 16.57
N LYS A 131 2.73 -6.31 16.86
CA LYS A 131 3.24 -7.51 17.55
C LYS A 131 3.38 -8.70 16.62
N TYR A 132 2.40 -8.88 15.73
CA TYR A 132 2.29 -10.07 14.89
C TYR A 132 2.53 -9.71 13.43
N ILE A 133 3.25 -10.57 12.72
CA ILE A 133 3.40 -10.52 11.27
C ILE A 133 2.66 -11.73 10.70
N VAL A 134 1.84 -11.51 9.69
CA VAL A 134 1.13 -12.56 8.96
C VAL A 134 1.31 -12.34 7.47
N ASP A 135 1.81 -13.35 6.78
CA ASP A 135 1.89 -13.39 5.32
C ASP A 135 1.33 -14.73 4.80
N GLY A 136 1.27 -14.88 3.47
CA GLY A 136 0.74 -16.09 2.85
C GLY A 136 1.42 -17.38 3.34
N PRO A 137 2.76 -17.47 3.33
CA PRO A 137 3.48 -18.62 3.88
C PRO A 137 3.15 -18.93 5.34
N MET A 138 3.10 -17.92 6.23
CA MET A 138 2.78 -18.12 7.65
C MET A 138 1.33 -18.57 7.86
N ALA A 139 0.39 -18.05 7.06
CA ALA A 139 -1.02 -18.44 7.13
C ALA A 139 -1.33 -19.75 6.38
N GLY A 140 -0.37 -20.32 5.65
CA GLY A 140 -0.53 -21.48 4.77
C GLY A 140 -1.04 -21.13 3.37
N SER A 141 -1.77 -20.02 3.21
CA SER A 141 -2.18 -19.48 1.91
C SER A 141 -2.46 -17.98 2.00
N MET A 142 -2.51 -17.29 0.84
CA MET A 142 -2.95 -15.89 0.81
C MET A 142 -4.43 -15.71 1.19
N GLU A 143 -5.26 -16.73 0.92
CA GLU A 143 -6.69 -16.71 1.25
C GLU A 143 -6.93 -16.80 2.77
N ASP A 144 -6.01 -17.42 3.50
CA ASP A 144 -6.11 -17.62 4.94
C ASP A 144 -5.51 -16.45 5.76
N VAL A 145 -4.75 -15.55 5.13
CA VAL A 145 -4.14 -14.38 5.82
C VAL A 145 -5.19 -13.60 6.61
N LEU A 146 -6.33 -13.28 6.01
CA LEU A 146 -7.38 -12.47 6.66
C LEU A 146 -8.09 -13.23 7.79
N LYS A 147 -8.17 -14.56 7.73
CA LYS A 147 -8.71 -15.39 8.81
C LYS A 147 -7.80 -15.32 10.04
N VAL A 148 -6.49 -15.47 9.83
CA VAL A 148 -5.49 -15.34 10.90
C VAL A 148 -5.46 -13.93 11.47
N VAL A 149 -5.54 -12.90 10.60
CA VAL A 149 -5.61 -11.51 11.06
C VAL A 149 -6.86 -11.26 11.91
N ASN A 150 -8.03 -11.75 11.52
CA ASN A 150 -9.25 -11.63 12.34
C ASN A 150 -9.10 -12.29 13.70
N PHE A 151 -8.55 -13.51 13.74
CA PHE A 151 -8.27 -14.19 14.99
C PHE A 151 -7.37 -13.35 15.91
N LEU A 152 -6.27 -12.78 15.37
CA LEU A 152 -5.35 -11.95 16.15
C LEU A 152 -5.98 -10.61 16.60
N ILE A 153 -6.85 -10.02 15.78
CA ILE A 153 -7.63 -8.85 16.17
C ILE A 153 -8.51 -9.20 17.36
N GLU A 154 -9.28 -10.28 17.29
CA GLU A 154 -10.12 -10.74 18.40
C GLU A 154 -9.31 -11.02 19.66
N GLN A 155 -8.12 -11.61 19.53
CA GLN A 155 -7.24 -11.85 20.68
C GLN A 155 -6.74 -10.56 21.34
N GLU A 156 -6.49 -9.49 20.57
CA GLU A 156 -6.00 -8.22 21.11
C GLU A 156 -7.11 -7.28 21.61
N LEU A 157 -8.37 -7.58 21.27
CA LEU A 157 -9.54 -6.85 21.77
C LEU A 157 -10.09 -7.39 23.09
N ASN A 158 -9.74 -8.64 23.44
CA ASN A 158 -10.08 -9.29 24.70
C ASN A 158 -9.02 -9.06 25.77
#